data_AF-A0AAN6IK33-F1
#
_entry.id   AF-A0AAN6IK33-F1
#
_cell.length_a   1.000
_cell.length_b   1.000
_cell.length_c   1.000
_cell.angle_alpha   90.00
_cell.angle_beta   90.00
_cell.angle_gamma   90.00
#
_symmetry.space_group_name_H-M   'P 1'
#
loop_
_entity.id
_entity.type
_entity.pdbx_description
1 polymer ?
#
loop_
_entity_poly.entity_id
_entity_poly.type
_entity_poly.pdbx_seq_one_letter_code
_entity_poly.pdbx_strand_id
1 'polypeptide(L)'
;MSSPSLHDQTKRRIESALSAFGTKRQRQSRQLQPSSTVSRRKTAASAETEETPDSISKFRPWSLDDLLERIATYKTYTWLVQSLALSPVRCARNGWINTDCSTLKCPQCSALLIAQIPDDLTDDEEVRWIERLAQQLQISHDDACPWKNRPCAAKIYSAPLVTSREAVDEVCQCAADMLEFGKQLPTIEQPLSTFQQ
;
A
#
# COMPACT_ATOMS: atom_id res chain seq x y z
N MET A 1 36.04 38.10 28.93
CA MET A 1 34.61 37.78 28.76
C MET A 1 34.57 36.50 27.94
N SER A 2 34.34 35.35 28.58
CA SER A 2 34.46 34.04 27.93
C SER A 2 33.15 33.66 27.27
N SER A 3 33.17 33.41 25.96
CA SER A 3 32.01 33.00 25.17
C SER A 3 31.53 31.60 25.60
N PRO A 4 30.21 31.38 25.74
CA PRO A 4 29.69 30.10 26.17
C PRO A 4 29.85 29.04 25.07
N SER A 5 30.21 27.82 25.48
CA SER A 5 30.35 26.65 24.63
C SER A 5 29.01 26.24 24.00
N LEU A 6 29.04 25.75 22.76
CA LEU A 6 27.87 25.27 21.99
C LEU A 6 27.02 24.26 22.78
N HIS A 7 27.63 23.44 23.64
CA HIS A 7 26.91 22.51 24.51
C HIS A 7 26.06 23.22 25.58
N ASP A 8 26.53 24.34 26.12
CA ASP A 8 25.78 25.13 27.11
C ASP A 8 24.57 25.83 26.47
N GLN A 9 24.70 26.20 25.19
CA GLN A 9 23.62 26.80 24.43
C GLN A 9 22.53 25.79 24.06
N THR A 10 22.90 24.55 23.73
CA THR A 10 21.95 23.46 23.45
C THR A 10 21.17 23.05 24.70
N LYS A 11 21.84 22.96 25.86
CA LYS A 11 21.19 22.60 27.13
C LYS A 11 20.11 23.62 27.54
N ARG A 12 20.40 24.92 27.41
CA ARG A 12 19.43 25.99 27.70
C ARG A 12 18.20 25.97 26.79
N ARG A 13 18.36 25.56 25.53
CA ARG A 13 17.23 25.45 24.59
C ARG A 13 16.30 24.29 24.94
N ILE A 14 16.86 23.17 25.42
CA ILE A 14 16.09 22.00 25.86
C ILE A 14 15.32 22.32 27.16
N GLU A 15 15.97 22.98 28.13
CA GLU A 15 15.32 23.37 29.38
C GLU A 15 14.18 24.38 29.18
N SER A 16 14.34 25.32 28.25
CA SER A 16 13.27 26.27 27.88
C SER A 16 12.06 25.57 27.25
N ALA A 17 12.28 24.55 26.43
CA ALA A 17 11.20 23.81 25.76
C ALA A 17 10.40 22.93 26.74
N LEU A 18 11.07 22.35 27.74
CA LEU A 18 10.42 21.50 28.76
C LEU A 18 9.55 22.31 29.74
N SER A 19 9.87 23.59 29.98
CA SER A 19 9.04 24.48 30.81
C SER A 19 7.67 24.81 30.19
N ALA A 20 7.50 24.62 28.87
CA ALA A 20 6.27 24.93 28.15
C ALA A 20 5.24 23.79 28.13
N PHE A 21 5.60 22.58 28.56
CA PHE A 21 4.71 21.41 28.54
C PHE A 21 3.88 21.21 29.82
N GLY A 22 3.88 22.20 30.71
CA GLY A 22 3.34 22.09 32.07
C GLY A 22 2.15 23.01 32.41
N THR A 23 1.22 23.30 31.51
CA THR A 23 -0.04 23.98 31.89
C THR A 23 -1.24 23.03 31.79
N LYS A 24 -1.66 22.54 32.97
CA LYS A 24 -2.91 21.80 33.18
C LYS A 24 -4.10 22.56 32.58
N ARG A 25 -4.70 22.03 31.52
CA ARG A 25 -6.04 22.46 31.05
C ARG A 25 -7.09 21.94 32.03
N GLN A 26 -7.74 22.88 32.72
CA GLN A 26 -8.83 22.62 33.66
C GLN A 26 -10.07 22.12 32.90
N ARG A 27 -10.50 20.91 33.22
CA ARG A 27 -11.67 20.23 32.65
C ARG A 27 -12.93 20.79 33.33
N GLN A 28 -13.63 21.73 32.68
CA GLN A 28 -14.95 22.18 33.15
C GLN A 28 -16.01 21.15 32.77
N SER A 29 -16.71 20.63 33.77
CA SER A 29 -17.91 19.82 33.60
C SER A 29 -19.05 20.70 33.11
N ARG A 30 -19.73 20.29 32.03
CA ARG A 30 -21.07 20.78 31.71
C ARG A 30 -22.05 19.64 31.88
N GLN A 31 -23.02 19.89 32.76
CA GLN A 31 -24.13 19.00 33.10
C GLN A 31 -24.99 18.69 31.88
N LEU A 32 -25.44 17.44 31.81
CA LEU A 32 -26.51 16.98 30.92
C LEU A 32 -27.86 17.45 31.46
N GLN A 33 -28.71 17.99 30.59
CA GLN A 33 -30.15 18.08 30.81
C GLN A 33 -30.89 17.50 29.59
N PRO A 34 -31.95 16.72 29.80
CA PRO A 34 -32.79 16.20 28.73
C PRO A 34 -33.95 17.16 28.47
N SER A 35 -34.35 17.33 27.20
CA SER A 35 -35.77 17.34 26.82
C SER A 35 -35.93 17.37 25.30
N SER A 36 -36.85 16.52 24.89
CA SER A 36 -37.40 16.23 23.57
C SER A 36 -37.86 17.46 22.76
N THR A 37 -37.47 17.50 21.49
CA THR A 37 -38.38 17.78 20.36
C THR A 37 -37.80 17.20 19.07
N VAL A 38 -38.58 16.35 18.40
CA VAL A 38 -38.30 15.77 17.09
C VAL A 38 -38.20 16.88 16.03
N SER A 39 -37.08 16.94 15.31
CA SER A 39 -37.03 17.63 14.02
C SER A 39 -36.01 16.97 13.08
N ARG A 40 -36.55 16.41 12.00
CA ARG A 40 -35.82 15.72 10.92
C ARG A 40 -35.15 16.77 10.02
N ARG A 41 -33.82 16.85 10.03
CA ARG A 41 -33.05 17.47 8.93
C ARG A 41 -31.87 16.58 8.55
N LYS A 42 -31.96 16.03 7.33
CA LYS A 42 -30.83 15.52 6.55
C LYS A 42 -30.05 16.73 6.04
N THR A 43 -28.74 16.77 6.24
CA THR A 43 -27.74 17.22 5.25
C THR A 43 -26.32 16.95 5.77
N ALA A 44 -25.64 16.09 5.01
CA ALA A 44 -24.20 16.07 4.70
C ALA A 44 -23.20 16.29 5.83
N ALA A 45 -22.62 15.18 6.31
CA ALA A 45 -21.26 15.16 6.79
C ALA A 45 -20.34 15.64 5.66
N SER A 46 -19.52 16.66 5.93
CA SER A 46 -18.46 17.08 5.02
C SER A 46 -17.51 15.91 4.81
N ALA A 47 -17.46 15.50 3.55
CA ALA A 47 -16.50 14.58 2.99
C ALA A 47 -15.12 15.24 3.00
N GLU A 48 -14.15 14.57 3.61
CA GLU A 48 -12.80 14.50 3.05
C GLU A 48 -12.71 13.13 2.38
N THR A 49 -13.26 13.06 1.17
CA THR A 49 -12.93 11.99 0.24
C THR A 49 -11.53 12.30 -0.26
N GLU A 50 -10.52 11.69 0.36
CA GLU A 50 -9.27 11.41 -0.34
C GLU A 50 -9.67 10.61 -1.58
N GLU A 51 -9.76 11.28 -2.73
CA GLU A 51 -10.01 10.63 -4.01
C GLU A 51 -8.81 9.73 -4.30
N THR A 52 -8.93 8.46 -3.91
CA THR A 52 -8.09 7.43 -4.52
C THR A 52 -8.43 7.45 -6.01
N PRO A 53 -7.47 7.72 -6.90
CA PRO A 53 -7.76 7.71 -8.33
C PRO A 53 -8.37 6.34 -8.71
N ASP A 54 -9.44 6.38 -9.52
CA ASP A 54 -10.22 5.22 -9.99
C ASP A 54 -9.36 4.11 -10.64
N SER A 55 -8.10 4.39 -10.93
CA SER A 55 -7.08 3.47 -11.42
C SER A 55 -6.59 2.47 -10.37
N ILE A 56 -6.43 2.88 -9.10
CA ILE A 56 -5.84 2.06 -8.03
C ILE A 56 -6.73 0.86 -7.65
N SER A 57 -8.05 1.01 -7.82
CA SER A 57 -9.04 -0.03 -7.50
C SER A 57 -9.16 -1.13 -8.54
N LYS A 58 -8.54 -0.98 -9.72
CA LYS A 58 -8.66 -1.95 -10.82
C LYS A 58 -7.53 -2.98 -10.75
N PHE A 59 -7.87 -4.26 -10.92
CA PHE A 59 -6.88 -5.32 -11.02
C PHE A 59 -6.16 -5.29 -12.38
N ARG A 60 -5.00 -4.62 -12.44
CA ARG A 60 -4.11 -4.56 -13.61
C ARG A 60 -2.65 -4.84 -13.21
N PRO A 61 -2.29 -6.10 -12.91
CA PRO A 61 -0.94 -6.48 -12.43
C PRO A 61 0.18 -6.28 -13.46
N TRP A 62 -0.16 -5.99 -14.72
CA TRP A 62 0.76 -5.68 -15.81
C TRP A 62 0.96 -4.17 -16.04
N SER A 63 0.18 -3.30 -15.40
CA SER A 63 0.28 -1.84 -15.58
C SER A 63 1.41 -1.29 -14.69
N LEU A 64 2.43 -0.69 -15.31
CA LEU A 64 3.49 0.00 -14.58
C LEU A 64 2.95 1.25 -13.88
N ASP A 65 2.09 2.02 -14.54
CA ASP A 65 1.50 3.25 -13.97
C ASP A 65 0.73 2.95 -12.69
N ASP A 66 -0.13 1.92 -12.71
CA ASP A 66 -0.90 1.50 -11.52
C ASP A 66 0.03 1.02 -10.40
N LEU A 67 1.15 0.38 -10.73
CA LEU A 67 2.14 -0.01 -9.72
C LEU A 67 2.78 1.22 -9.08
N LEU A 68 3.16 2.21 -9.90
CA LEU A 68 3.75 3.46 -9.41
C LEU A 68 2.77 4.25 -8.54
N GLU A 69 1.49 4.28 -8.90
CA GLU A 69 0.44 4.89 -8.08
C GLU A 69 0.30 4.20 -6.71
N ARG A 70 0.34 2.86 -6.66
CA ARG A 70 0.33 2.14 -5.38
C ARG A 70 1.59 2.42 -4.56
N ILE A 71 2.77 2.46 -5.19
CA ILE A 71 4.03 2.79 -4.51
C ILE A 71 3.99 4.22 -3.93
N ALA A 72 3.36 5.16 -4.63
CA ALA A 72 3.25 6.55 -4.20
C ALA A 72 2.49 6.73 -2.87
N THR A 73 1.68 5.76 -2.45
CA THR A 73 0.97 5.84 -1.16
C THR A 73 1.90 5.59 0.04
N TYR A 74 3.08 5.03 -0.17
CA TYR A 74 4.07 4.75 0.88
C TYR A 74 4.92 5.99 1.14
N LYS A 75 4.58 6.71 2.22
CA LYS A 75 5.29 7.94 2.60
C LYS A 75 6.31 7.65 3.70
N THR A 76 7.39 8.39 3.75
CA THR A 76 8.47 8.19 4.75
C THR A 76 7.99 8.29 6.20
N TYR A 77 6.91 9.03 6.46
CA TYR A 77 6.33 9.16 7.80
C TYR A 77 5.24 8.13 8.11
N THR A 78 4.74 7.39 7.12
CA THR A 78 3.72 6.33 7.31
C THR A 78 4.29 4.93 7.15
N TRP A 79 5.37 4.75 6.38
CA TRP A 79 6.01 3.45 6.20
C TRP A 79 7.32 3.38 6.98
N LEU A 80 7.26 2.79 8.16
CA LEU A 80 8.37 2.76 9.13
C LEU A 80 9.17 1.45 9.08
N VAL A 81 8.84 0.55 8.14
CA VAL A 81 9.46 -0.78 8.06
C VAL A 81 10.74 -0.73 7.23
N GLN A 82 11.88 -0.98 7.87
CA GLN A 82 13.19 -0.99 7.22
C GLN A 82 13.61 -2.41 6.81
N SER A 83 12.88 -3.03 5.88
CA SER A 83 13.20 -4.37 5.36
C SER A 83 12.94 -4.50 3.86
N LEU A 84 13.86 -5.16 3.13
CA LEU A 84 13.69 -5.45 1.71
C LEU A 84 12.51 -6.41 1.44
N ALA A 85 12.27 -7.34 2.35
CA ALA A 85 11.15 -8.29 2.27
C ALA A 85 9.78 -7.63 2.45
N LEU A 86 9.76 -6.43 3.05
CA LEU A 86 8.59 -5.57 3.22
C LEU A 86 8.83 -4.20 2.59
N SER A 87 9.58 -4.15 1.48
CA SER A 87 9.78 -2.89 0.76
C SER A 87 8.45 -2.39 0.17
N PRO A 88 8.23 -1.07 0.06
CA PRO A 88 7.05 -0.49 -0.60
C PRO A 88 6.75 -1.12 -1.97
N VAL A 89 7.81 -1.35 -2.76
CA VAL A 89 7.71 -2.02 -4.07
C VAL A 89 7.15 -3.43 -3.92
N ARG A 90 7.66 -4.22 -2.97
CA ARG A 90 7.19 -5.59 -2.76
C ARG A 90 5.74 -5.64 -2.28
N CYS A 91 5.33 -4.74 -1.40
CA CYS A 91 3.94 -4.63 -0.96
C CYS A 91 3.02 -4.19 -2.11
N ALA A 92 3.36 -3.14 -2.84
CA ALA A 92 2.58 -2.63 -3.97
C ALA A 92 2.45 -3.65 -5.12
N ARG A 93 3.48 -4.47 -5.36
CA ARG A 93 3.41 -5.57 -6.34
C ARG A 93 2.41 -6.66 -5.96
N ASN A 94 2.16 -6.85 -4.67
CA ASN A 94 1.13 -7.76 -4.15
C ASN A 94 -0.25 -7.08 -4.02
N GLY A 95 -0.44 -5.89 -4.60
CA GLY A 95 -1.73 -5.21 -4.64
C GLY A 95 -2.07 -4.39 -3.40
N TRP A 96 -1.10 -4.15 -2.51
CA TRP A 96 -1.31 -3.37 -1.30
C TRP A 96 -1.05 -1.88 -1.54
N ILE A 97 -1.83 -1.04 -0.87
CA ILE A 97 -1.54 0.38 -0.68
C ILE A 97 -1.35 0.65 0.82
N ASN A 98 -0.46 1.56 1.16
CA ASN A 98 -0.37 2.12 2.50
C ASN A 98 -1.49 3.14 2.75
N THR A 99 -2.23 2.99 3.84
CA THR A 99 -3.32 3.90 4.23
C THR A 99 -3.07 4.60 5.58
N ASP A 100 -2.19 4.04 6.42
CA ASP A 100 -1.83 4.57 7.74
C ASP A 100 -0.44 4.05 8.15
N CYS A 101 0.03 4.37 9.36
CA CYS A 101 1.28 3.93 9.97
C CYS A 101 1.48 2.40 9.88
N SER A 102 2.29 1.99 8.90
CA SER A 102 2.57 0.62 8.50
C SER A 102 1.31 -0.24 8.31
N THR A 103 0.19 0.38 7.93
CA THR A 103 -1.08 -0.31 7.66
C THR A 103 -1.33 -0.39 6.16
N LEU A 104 -1.56 -1.60 5.70
CA LEU A 104 -1.81 -1.92 4.30
C LEU A 104 -3.29 -2.22 4.09
N LYS A 105 -3.82 -1.75 2.96
CA LYS A 105 -5.16 -2.08 2.45
C LYS A 105 -5.06 -2.59 1.03
N CYS A 106 -5.84 -3.60 0.69
CA CYS A 106 -6.06 -3.95 -0.71
C CYS A 106 -7.25 -3.13 -1.26
N PRO A 107 -7.09 -2.33 -2.33
CA PRO A 107 -8.20 -1.55 -2.87
C PRO A 107 -9.24 -2.42 -3.62
N GLN A 108 -8.88 -3.65 -4.01
CA GLN A 108 -9.78 -4.58 -4.71
C GLN A 108 -10.70 -5.35 -3.75
N CYS A 109 -10.15 -5.93 -2.68
CA CYS A 109 -10.90 -6.76 -1.73
C CYS A 109 -11.10 -6.12 -0.35
N SER A 110 -10.56 -4.92 -0.12
CA SER A 110 -10.59 -4.20 1.15
C SER A 110 -9.96 -4.93 2.35
N ALA A 111 -9.22 -6.02 2.12
CA ALA A 111 -8.44 -6.68 3.16
C ALA A 111 -7.42 -5.70 3.78
N LEU A 112 -7.13 -5.90 5.07
CA LEU A 112 -6.20 -5.09 5.86
C LEU A 112 -5.06 -5.96 6.38
N LEU A 113 -3.85 -5.41 6.39
CA LEU A 113 -2.65 -6.06 6.93
C LEU A 113 -1.80 -5.02 7.67
N ILE A 114 -1.50 -5.28 8.94
CA ILE A 114 -0.64 -4.41 9.75
C ILE A 114 0.79 -4.95 9.66
N ALA A 115 1.67 -4.18 9.03
CA ALA A 115 3.09 -4.51 8.84
C ALA A 115 3.97 -3.85 9.90
N GLN A 116 3.58 -3.93 11.18
CA GLN A 116 4.39 -3.41 12.29
C GLN A 116 5.31 -4.49 12.84
N ILE A 117 6.52 -4.08 13.22
CA ILE A 117 7.52 -4.92 13.87
C ILE A 117 7.54 -4.49 15.34
N PRO A 118 7.27 -5.38 16.30
CA PRO A 118 7.40 -5.07 17.73
C PRO A 118 8.84 -4.75 18.11
N ASP A 119 9.03 -3.75 18.98
CA ASP A 119 10.35 -3.26 19.41
C ASP A 119 11.08 -4.21 20.38
N ASP A 120 10.36 -5.19 20.95
CA ASP A 120 10.87 -6.13 21.97
C ASP A 120 11.40 -7.45 21.40
N LEU A 121 11.45 -7.57 20.06
CA LEU A 121 11.99 -8.76 19.39
C LEU A 121 13.51 -8.78 19.41
N THR A 122 14.08 -9.98 19.57
CA THR A 122 15.48 -10.23 19.24
C THR A 122 15.67 -10.24 17.71
N ASP A 123 16.91 -10.04 17.24
CA ASP A 123 17.24 -10.03 15.80
C ASP A 123 16.69 -11.28 15.06
N ASP A 124 16.85 -12.47 15.65
CA ASP A 124 16.35 -13.73 15.07
C ASP A 124 14.81 -13.79 15.03
N GLU A 125 14.14 -13.21 16.01
CA GLU A 125 12.68 -13.14 16.05
C GLU A 125 12.14 -12.10 15.07
N GLU A 126 12.81 -10.97 14.93
CA GLU A 126 12.50 -9.94 13.95
C GLU A 126 12.58 -10.51 12.53
N VAL A 127 13.64 -11.24 12.19
CA VAL A 127 13.78 -11.89 10.88
C VAL A 127 12.60 -12.83 10.61
N ARG A 128 12.27 -13.71 11.57
CA ARG A 128 11.12 -14.63 11.45
C ARG A 128 9.78 -13.88 11.35
N TRP A 129 9.64 -12.76 12.04
CA TRP A 129 8.45 -11.92 11.99
C TRP A 129 8.28 -11.27 10.61
N ILE A 130 9.36 -10.70 10.07
CA ILE A 130 9.41 -10.13 8.72
C ILE A 130 9.08 -11.18 7.67
N GLU A 131 9.64 -12.38 7.78
CA GLU A 131 9.34 -13.49 6.86
C GLU A 131 7.86 -13.86 6.88
N ARG A 132 7.27 -13.95 8.08
CA ARG A 132 5.84 -14.20 8.23
C ARG A 132 5.00 -13.10 7.59
N LEU A 133 5.31 -11.83 7.86
CA LEU A 133 4.62 -10.70 7.24
C LEU A 133 4.78 -10.69 5.71
N ALA A 134 5.96 -11.06 5.20
CA ALA A 134 6.21 -11.14 3.77
C ALA A 134 5.36 -12.23 3.10
N GLN A 135 5.08 -13.34 3.79
CA GLN A 135 4.12 -14.36 3.34
C GLN A 135 2.68 -13.85 3.39
N GLN A 136 2.31 -13.10 4.44
CA GLN A 136 0.98 -12.49 4.59
C GLN A 136 0.62 -11.56 3.42
N LEU A 137 1.60 -10.91 2.78
CA LEU A 137 1.35 -10.10 1.58
C LEU A 137 0.59 -10.86 0.48
N GLN A 138 0.75 -12.18 0.38
CA GLN A 138 0.05 -12.98 -0.61
C GLN A 138 -1.23 -13.61 -0.04
N ILE A 139 -1.19 -14.12 1.19
CA ILE A 139 -2.28 -14.94 1.74
C ILE A 139 -3.37 -14.15 2.46
N SER A 140 -3.10 -12.93 2.93
CA SER A 140 -4.09 -12.11 3.68
C SER A 140 -5.16 -11.46 2.81
N HIS A 141 -5.13 -11.70 1.51
CA HIS A 141 -6.21 -11.32 0.61
C HIS A 141 -7.43 -12.23 0.80
N ASP A 142 -8.61 -11.68 0.56
CA ASP A 142 -9.85 -12.45 0.44
C ASP A 142 -9.73 -13.52 -0.66
N ASP A 143 -10.46 -14.62 -0.54
CA ASP A 143 -10.30 -15.82 -1.39
C ASP A 143 -10.60 -15.54 -2.87
N ALA A 144 -11.58 -14.68 -3.13
CA ALA A 144 -11.94 -14.25 -4.49
C ALA A 144 -11.04 -13.14 -5.04
N CYS A 145 -10.09 -12.62 -4.25
CA CYS A 145 -9.24 -11.53 -4.69
C CYS A 145 -8.21 -12.01 -5.72
N PRO A 146 -8.15 -11.41 -6.92
CA PRO A 146 -7.21 -11.82 -7.95
C PRO A 146 -5.73 -11.61 -7.54
N TRP A 147 -5.44 -10.64 -6.66
CA TRP A 147 -4.08 -10.37 -6.15
C TRP A 147 -3.48 -11.53 -5.37
N LYS A 148 -4.31 -12.41 -4.77
CA LYS A 148 -3.87 -13.57 -3.98
C LYS A 148 -2.96 -14.52 -4.79
N ASN A 149 -3.24 -14.67 -6.08
CA ASN A 149 -2.54 -15.63 -6.95
C ASN A 149 -1.79 -14.97 -8.10
N ARG A 150 -1.97 -13.66 -8.32
CA ARG A 150 -1.48 -12.95 -9.51
C ARG A 150 -0.84 -11.61 -9.15
N PRO A 151 0.29 -11.61 -8.43
CA PRO A 151 1.04 -10.39 -8.16
C PRO A 151 1.67 -9.83 -9.45
N CYS A 152 2.11 -8.57 -9.41
CA CYS A 152 2.85 -7.98 -10.51
C CYS A 152 4.18 -8.72 -10.76
N ALA A 153 4.56 -8.85 -12.03
CA ALA A 153 5.83 -9.46 -12.45
C ALA A 153 7.04 -8.79 -11.78
N ALA A 154 8.12 -9.55 -11.54
CA ALA A 154 9.30 -9.01 -10.86
C ALA A 154 10.03 -7.92 -11.63
N LYS A 155 9.98 -8.00 -12.95
CA LYS A 155 10.68 -7.10 -13.87
C LYS A 155 9.80 -5.93 -14.35
N ILE A 156 8.58 -5.76 -13.82
CA ILE A 156 7.63 -4.75 -14.32
C ILE A 156 8.17 -3.31 -14.27
N TYR A 157 9.03 -3.02 -13.31
CA TYR A 157 9.66 -1.70 -13.13
C TYR A 157 11.14 -1.69 -13.56
N SER A 158 11.63 -2.76 -14.17
CA SER A 158 13.01 -2.88 -14.62
C SER A 158 13.13 -2.32 -16.04
N ALA A 159 14.04 -1.36 -16.23
CA ALA A 159 14.44 -0.97 -17.58
C ALA A 159 15.14 -2.16 -18.25
N PRO A 160 14.78 -2.55 -19.48
CA PRO A 160 15.48 -3.61 -20.18
C PRO A 160 16.91 -3.14 -20.50
N LEU A 161 17.89 -3.67 -19.78
CA LEU A 161 19.32 -3.51 -20.11
C LEU A 161 19.76 -4.65 -21.04
N VAL A 162 18.95 -4.92 -22.05
CA VAL A 162 19.17 -6.01 -23.01
C VAL A 162 19.61 -5.43 -24.35
N THR A 163 20.41 -6.19 -25.07
CA THR A 163 20.75 -5.86 -26.46
C THR A 163 19.50 -5.99 -27.34
N SER A 164 19.53 -5.33 -28.51
CA SER A 164 18.41 -5.43 -29.47
C SER A 164 18.10 -6.88 -29.88
N ARG A 165 19.11 -7.75 -29.92
CA ARG A 165 18.93 -9.17 -30.24
C ARG A 165 18.19 -9.91 -29.14
N GLU A 166 18.63 -9.76 -27.89
CA GLU A 166 17.98 -10.39 -26.74
C GLU A 166 16.53 -9.92 -26.59
N ALA A 167 16.24 -8.64 -26.82
CA ALA A 167 14.88 -8.12 -26.82
C ALA A 167 13.99 -8.79 -27.89
N VAL A 168 14.51 -8.98 -29.11
CA VAL A 168 13.79 -9.67 -30.19
C VAL A 168 13.56 -11.14 -29.81
N ASP A 169 14.57 -11.80 -29.26
CA ASP A 169 14.46 -13.20 -28.84
C ASP A 169 13.39 -13.37 -27.74
N GLU A 170 13.34 -12.46 -26.75
CA GLU A 170 12.28 -12.45 -25.71
C GLU A 170 10.88 -12.25 -26.30
N VAL A 171 10.71 -11.31 -27.24
CA VAL A 171 9.42 -11.07 -27.90
C VAL A 171 8.99 -12.28 -28.73
N CYS A 172 9.92 -12.87 -29.49
CA CYS A 172 9.66 -14.08 -30.28
C CYS A 172 9.27 -15.26 -29.39
N GLN A 173 9.94 -15.44 -28.25
CA GLN A 173 9.60 -16.48 -27.29
C GLN A 173 8.21 -16.25 -26.69
N CYS A 174 7.89 -15.02 -26.28
CA CYS A 174 6.57 -14.68 -25.77
C CYS A 174 5.45 -14.95 -26.80
N ALA A 175 5.70 -14.63 -28.07
CA ALA A 175 4.77 -14.93 -29.15
C ALA A 175 4.59 -16.45 -29.35
N ALA A 176 5.67 -17.22 -29.30
CA ALA A 176 5.62 -18.68 -29.39
C ALA A 176 4.81 -19.30 -28.24
N ASP A 177 5.07 -18.87 -27.00
CA ASP A 177 4.34 -19.34 -25.82
C ASP A 177 2.84 -19.01 -25.92
N MET A 178 2.51 -17.82 -26.42
CA MET A 178 1.11 -17.40 -26.63
C MET A 178 0.41 -18.23 -27.70
N LEU A 179 1.11 -18.60 -28.78
CA LEU A 179 0.59 -19.50 -29.81
C LEU A 179 0.35 -20.90 -29.26
N GLU A 180 1.28 -21.45 -28.47
CA GLU A 180 1.11 -22.75 -27.82
C GLU A 180 -0.07 -22.74 -26.85
N PHE A 181 -0.20 -21.69 -26.04
CA PHE A 181 -1.34 -21.53 -25.14
C PHE A 181 -2.66 -21.36 -25.91
N GLY A 182 -2.65 -20.64 -27.03
CA GLY A 182 -3.81 -20.45 -27.88
C GLY A 182 -4.42 -21.76 -28.40
N LYS A 183 -3.61 -22.81 -28.61
CA LYS A 183 -4.10 -24.14 -29.00
C LYS A 183 -4.96 -24.82 -27.93
N GLN A 184 -4.84 -24.39 -26.67
CA GLN A 184 -5.60 -24.94 -25.54
C GLN A 184 -6.91 -24.16 -25.28
N LEU A 185 -7.12 -23.04 -25.97
CA LEU A 185 -8.33 -22.24 -25.82
C LEU A 185 -9.49 -22.90 -26.58
N PRO A 186 -10.70 -22.91 -26.01
CA PRO A 186 -11.87 -23.45 -26.70
C PRO A 186 -12.21 -22.60 -27.94
N THR A 187 -12.63 -23.28 -29.00
CA THR A 187 -13.17 -22.62 -30.21
C THR A 187 -14.47 -21.92 -29.86
N ILE A 188 -14.54 -20.61 -30.10
CA ILE A 188 -15.77 -19.83 -29.90
C ILE A 188 -16.55 -19.82 -31.21
N GLU A 189 -17.58 -20.67 -31.30
CA GLU A 189 -18.57 -20.62 -32.38
C GLU A 189 -19.42 -19.35 -32.20
N GLN A 190 -19.20 -18.33 -33.03
CA GLN A 190 -20.05 -17.15 -33.04
C GLN A 190 -21.40 -17.50 -33.69
N PRO A 191 -22.55 -17.11 -33.09
CA PRO A 191 -23.87 -17.42 -33.65
C PRO A 191 -24.16 -16.73 -35.00
N LEU A 192 -23.29 -15.82 -35.45
CA LEU A 192 -23.36 -15.19 -36.77
C LEU A 192 -22.60 -15.95 -37.86
N SER A 193 -21.82 -16.98 -37.52
CA SER A 193 -21.06 -17.80 -38.48
C SER A 193 -21.95 -18.69 -39.36
N THR A 194 -23.22 -18.86 -39.00
CA THR A 194 -24.21 -19.72 -39.68
C THR A 194 -25.08 -18.99 -40.70
N PHE A 195 -25.01 -17.67 -40.83
CA PHE A 195 -25.88 -16.88 -41.72
C PHE A 195 -25.37 -16.73 -43.18
N GLN A 196 -24.36 -17.50 -43.60
CA GLN A 196 -23.82 -17.46 -44.96
C GLN A 196 -24.20 -18.67 -45.83
N GLN A 197 -25.36 -19.30 -45.61
CA GLN A 197 -25.91 -20.32 -46.53
C GLN A 197 -27.06 -19.77 -47.38
#